data_AF-A0A7K0VVM0-F1
#
_entry.id   AF-A0A7K0VVM0-F1
#
_cell.length_a   1.000
_cell.length_b   1.000
_cell.length_c   1.000
_cell.angle_alpha   90.00
_cell.angle_beta   90.00
_cell.angle_gamma   90.00
#
_symmetry.space_group_name_H-M   'P 1'
#
loop_
_entity.id
_entity.type
_entity.pdbx_description
1 polymer ?
#
loop_
_entity_poly.entity_id
_entity_poly.type
_entity_poly.pdbx_seq_one_letter_code
_entity_poly.pdbx_strand_id
1 'polypeptide(L)'
;MKRIVFAILGIAALAAIGFVASFSSYVQNSEGEPKNVLLAEWGRDHHLGPVVAKAEDFYYAHINKVPVGGSPTAVPGFNEVQSPAATTDPTPEPTQPRTTASSQKSTPASNDPSTQASRSSSLSSNLDSLATTNLAPPATVDSPVSKKLKGEGAWVPVGSTVNGKPAIYVTRVRADNIHTSVFASLMWINTDLAKAVFVPGYIEPGGPSPTNGALSKSLQSRVLANFNGAFRLDDTRGGYYYKGTTVRPLVSGKATAVIYNDGSIKIGRWGRDVNMTKDVEIARQNLALIIDGGSSRVQSGNSFQWGATTHGETFAWRSAIGQRADGSIIYIGSPGLSAQGMANTMVNAGVKRAMVLDMNNWWVAGFYFRHASNGDPICAKLDPNIQEGCSRFLKRYKRDSFDFVARP
;
A
#
# COMPACT_ATOMS: atom_id res chain seq x y z
N MET A 1 -33.86 44.96 23.02
CA MET A 1 -32.89 44.78 21.90
C MET A 1 -31.43 44.85 22.35
N LYS A 2 -30.90 45.95 22.90
CA LYS A 2 -29.46 46.07 23.27
C LYS A 2 -28.93 44.96 24.19
N ARG A 3 -29.68 44.57 25.23
CA ARG A 3 -29.28 43.47 26.15
C ARG A 3 -29.21 42.09 25.49
N ILE A 4 -30.07 41.83 24.50
CA ILE A 4 -30.07 40.59 23.72
C ILE A 4 -28.85 40.59 22.77
N VAL A 5 -28.54 41.72 22.16
CA VAL A 5 -27.34 41.88 21.30
C VAL A 5 -26.05 41.68 22.11
N PHE A 6 -25.93 42.27 23.31
CA PHE A 6 -24.77 42.06 24.18
C PHE A 6 -24.65 40.60 24.68
N ALA A 7 -25.76 39.93 24.97
CA ALA A 7 -25.75 38.52 25.33
C ALA A 7 -25.30 37.63 24.15
N ILE A 8 -25.79 37.89 22.94
CA ILE A 8 -25.37 37.18 21.72
C ILE A 8 -23.88 37.42 21.43
N LEU A 9 -23.40 38.65 21.55
CA LEU A 9 -21.99 38.98 21.36
C LEU A 9 -21.11 38.34 22.44
N GLY A 10 -21.58 38.27 23.68
CA GLY A 10 -20.88 37.58 24.78
C GLY A 10 -20.78 36.07 24.53
N ILE A 11 -21.85 35.42 24.09
CA ILE A 11 -21.84 34.00 23.72
C ILE A 11 -20.91 33.75 22.53
N ALA A 12 -20.95 34.60 21.51
CA ALA A 12 -20.07 34.50 20.34
C ALA A 12 -18.59 34.68 20.72
N ALA A 13 -18.27 35.61 21.62
CA ALA A 13 -16.91 35.82 22.13
C ALA A 13 -16.42 34.62 22.95
N LEU A 14 -17.25 34.05 23.82
CA LEU A 14 -16.92 32.84 24.58
C LEU A 14 -16.72 31.63 23.66
N ALA A 15 -17.56 31.46 22.64
CA ALA A 15 -17.39 30.43 21.62
C ALA A 15 -16.10 30.61 20.82
N ALA A 16 -15.73 31.86 20.48
CA ALA A 16 -14.48 32.17 19.79
C ALA A 16 -13.25 31.89 20.67
N ILE A 17 -13.30 32.22 21.96
CA ILE A 17 -12.22 31.92 22.92
C ILE A 17 -12.09 30.40 23.10
N GLY A 18 -13.21 29.69 23.26
CA GLY A 18 -13.24 28.23 23.33
C GLY A 18 -12.67 27.57 22.08
N PHE A 19 -13.01 28.10 20.90
CA PHE A 19 -12.42 27.69 19.62
C PHE A 19 -10.91 27.92 19.59
N VAL A 20 -10.43 29.11 19.92
CA VAL A 20 -8.99 29.44 19.87
C VAL A 20 -8.19 28.56 20.83
N ALA A 21 -8.68 28.34 22.06
CA ALA A 21 -8.03 27.47 23.03
C ALA A 21 -8.00 26.01 22.56
N SER A 22 -9.14 25.48 22.11
CA SER A 22 -9.27 24.10 21.60
C SER A 22 -8.40 23.87 20.35
N PHE A 23 -8.48 24.77 19.37
CA PHE A 23 -7.70 24.69 18.14
C PHE A 23 -6.20 24.89 18.38
N SER A 24 -5.81 25.76 19.32
CA SER A 24 -4.40 25.95 19.67
C SER A 24 -3.80 24.68 20.27
N SER A 25 -4.52 24.00 21.16
CA SER A 25 -4.12 22.68 21.67
C SER A 25 -4.02 21.64 20.55
N TYR A 26 -4.93 21.68 19.58
CA TYR A 26 -4.92 20.80 18.40
C TYR A 26 -3.66 20.98 17.54
N VAL A 27 -3.26 22.24 17.32
CA VAL A 27 -2.06 22.61 16.56
C VAL A 27 -0.80 22.16 17.28
N GLN A 28 -0.72 22.33 18.60
CA GLN A 28 0.43 21.91 19.39
C GLN A 28 0.67 20.39 19.34
N ASN A 29 -0.40 19.61 19.19
CA ASN A 29 -0.34 18.15 19.11
C ASN A 29 -0.15 17.60 17.68
N SER A 30 -0.03 18.46 16.68
CA SER A 30 0.04 18.06 15.27
C SER A 30 1.28 18.65 14.59
N GLU A 31 2.40 17.95 14.75
CA GLU A 31 3.70 18.36 14.23
C GLU A 31 3.73 18.36 12.70
N GLY A 32 4.00 19.52 12.09
CA GLY A 32 4.29 19.66 10.66
C GLY A 32 3.08 19.78 9.73
N GLU A 33 1.86 19.79 10.28
CA GLU A 33 0.64 19.75 9.47
C GLU A 33 0.14 21.15 9.04
N PRO A 34 -0.38 21.31 7.81
CA PRO A 34 -0.93 22.57 7.34
C PRO A 34 -2.18 22.95 8.13
N LYS A 35 -2.34 24.24 8.42
CA LYS A 35 -3.47 24.76 9.21
C LYS A 35 -4.84 24.39 8.63
N ASN A 36 -4.97 24.25 7.31
CA ASN A 36 -6.21 23.82 6.67
C ASN A 36 -6.53 22.33 6.95
N VAL A 37 -5.53 21.47 7.05
CA VAL A 37 -5.70 20.06 7.44
C VAL A 37 -6.15 20.00 8.90
N LEU A 38 -5.46 20.74 9.78
CA LEU A 38 -5.81 20.83 11.19
C LEU A 38 -7.21 21.35 11.42
N LEU A 39 -7.63 22.37 10.67
CA LEU A 39 -8.97 22.93 10.76
C LEU A 39 -10.04 21.92 10.33
N ALA A 40 -9.78 21.16 9.27
CA ALA A 40 -10.68 20.12 8.80
C ALA A 40 -10.80 18.97 9.80
N GLU A 41 -9.69 18.54 10.42
CA GLU A 41 -9.73 17.51 11.45
C GLU A 41 -10.40 18.00 12.73
N TRP A 42 -10.05 19.20 13.22
CA TRP A 42 -10.71 19.83 14.37
C TRP A 42 -12.23 19.91 14.15
N GLY A 43 -12.67 20.30 12.95
CA GLY A 43 -14.08 20.34 12.60
C GLY A 43 -14.74 18.96 12.69
N ARG A 44 -14.09 17.91 12.19
CA ARG A 44 -14.59 16.52 12.32
C ARG A 44 -14.71 16.10 13.78
N ASP A 45 -13.72 16.43 14.61
CA ASP A 45 -13.71 16.13 16.05
C ASP A 45 -14.80 16.84 16.83
N HIS A 46 -15.29 17.96 16.33
CA HIS A 46 -16.34 18.77 16.97
C HIS A 46 -17.71 18.59 16.28
N HIS A 47 -17.96 17.41 15.70
CA HIS A 47 -19.23 17.04 15.05
C HIS A 47 -19.60 17.85 13.80
N LEU A 48 -18.66 18.62 13.23
CA LEU A 48 -18.84 19.34 11.97
C LEU A 48 -18.45 18.50 10.75
N GLY A 49 -18.27 17.19 10.90
CA GLY A 49 -17.90 16.27 9.83
C GLY A 49 -18.69 16.43 8.52
N PRO A 50 -20.05 16.53 8.54
CA PRO A 50 -20.83 16.78 7.34
C PRO A 50 -20.56 18.12 6.65
N VAL A 51 -20.18 19.16 7.41
CA VAL A 51 -19.82 20.48 6.86
C VAL A 51 -18.45 20.41 6.19
N VAL A 52 -17.48 19.77 6.86
CA VAL A 52 -16.14 19.55 6.31
C VAL A 52 -16.22 18.74 5.02
N ALA A 53 -17.04 17.68 4.99
CA ALA A 53 -17.27 16.89 3.79
C ALA A 53 -17.79 17.73 2.61
N LYS A 54 -18.82 18.55 2.82
CA LYS A 54 -19.35 19.45 1.78
C LYS A 54 -18.31 20.46 1.28
N ALA A 55 -17.48 20.98 2.18
CA ALA A 55 -16.42 21.92 1.81
C ALA A 55 -15.32 21.24 0.97
N GLU A 56 -14.93 20.02 1.32
CA GLU A 56 -13.97 19.21 0.55
C GLU A 56 -14.55 18.84 -0.83
N ASP A 57 -15.81 18.43 -0.90
CA ASP A 57 -16.50 18.17 -2.17
C ASP A 57 -16.53 19.43 -3.06
N PHE A 58 -16.85 20.60 -2.49
CA PHE A 58 -16.82 21.86 -3.23
C PHE A 58 -15.41 22.18 -3.74
N TYR A 59 -14.38 22.02 -2.90
CA TYR A 59 -12.99 22.26 -3.26
C TYR A 59 -12.56 21.39 -4.44
N TYR A 60 -12.84 20.09 -4.41
CA TYR A 60 -12.46 19.17 -5.49
C TYR A 60 -13.33 19.31 -6.75
N ALA A 61 -14.58 19.73 -6.61
CA ALA A 61 -15.46 19.94 -7.76
C ALA A 61 -15.19 21.27 -8.50
N HIS A 62 -14.77 22.33 -7.78
CA HIS A 62 -14.72 23.69 -8.34
C HIS A 62 -13.35 24.37 -8.28
N ILE A 63 -12.51 24.05 -7.28
CA ILE A 63 -11.23 24.76 -7.07
C ILE A 63 -10.06 23.94 -7.60
N ASN A 64 -9.95 22.68 -7.17
CA ASN A 64 -8.88 21.77 -7.57
C ASN A 64 -9.44 20.65 -8.47
N LYS A 65 -10.17 21.05 -9.50
CA LYS A 65 -10.76 20.14 -10.47
C LYS A 65 -9.67 19.52 -11.34
N VAL A 66 -9.66 18.20 -11.45
CA VAL A 66 -8.74 17.50 -12.35
C VAL A 66 -9.09 17.87 -13.80
N PRO A 67 -8.13 18.31 -14.63
CA PRO A 67 -8.40 18.66 -16.01
C PRO A 67 -8.84 17.44 -16.84
N VAL A 68 -9.78 17.66 -17.75
CA VAL A 68 -10.10 16.71 -18.82
C VAL A 68 -9.01 16.81 -19.88
N GLY A 69 -8.47 15.65 -20.27
CA GLY A 69 -7.37 15.50 -21.20
C GLY A 69 -6.02 15.87 -20.60
N GLY A 70 -5.09 16.23 -21.49
CA GLY A 70 -3.73 16.64 -21.14
C GLY A 70 -2.72 15.49 -21.15
N SER A 71 -1.44 15.86 -21.22
CA SER A 71 -0.30 14.96 -21.08
C SER A 71 0.15 14.94 -19.62
N PRO A 72 0.44 13.76 -19.03
CA PRO A 72 1.01 13.69 -17.70
C PRO A 72 2.30 14.51 -17.59
N THR A 73 2.37 15.35 -16.55
CA THR A 73 3.56 16.17 -16.26
C THR A 73 4.69 15.37 -15.62
N ALA A 74 4.37 14.25 -14.97
CA ALA A 74 5.37 13.27 -14.55
C ALA A 74 5.69 12.31 -15.70
N VAL A 75 6.96 12.03 -15.95
CA VAL A 75 7.31 10.90 -16.82
C VAL A 75 6.84 9.58 -16.16
N PRO A 76 6.35 8.60 -16.95
CA PRO A 76 6.03 7.26 -16.43
C PRO A 76 7.23 6.60 -15.77
N GLY A 77 8.44 6.98 -16.18
CA GLY A 77 9.70 6.51 -15.63
C GLY A 77 9.90 6.94 -14.19
N PHE A 78 10.12 5.97 -13.33
CA PHE A 78 10.85 6.16 -12.09
C PHE A 78 12.31 6.29 -12.48
N ASN A 79 13.01 7.34 -12.05
CA ASN A 79 14.43 7.46 -12.38
C ASN A 79 15.18 6.23 -11.83
N GLU A 80 15.59 5.35 -12.75
CA GLU A 80 16.60 4.32 -12.49
C GLU A 80 17.87 5.04 -12.08
N VAL A 81 18.20 5.02 -10.78
CA VAL A 81 19.59 5.07 -10.38
C VAL A 81 19.98 3.63 -10.14
N GLN A 82 20.37 2.99 -11.25
CA GLN A 82 21.14 1.75 -11.38
C GLN A 82 21.00 0.71 -10.25
N SER A 83 20.32 -0.39 -10.57
CA SER A 83 20.67 -1.69 -10.00
C SER A 83 22.19 -1.90 -10.19
N PRO A 84 22.97 -2.35 -9.18
CA PRO A 84 24.39 -2.62 -9.39
C PRO A 84 24.53 -3.66 -10.51
N ALA A 85 25.21 -3.27 -11.59
CA ALA A 85 25.56 -4.18 -12.65
C ALA A 85 26.29 -5.38 -12.05
N ALA A 86 25.86 -6.58 -12.42
CA ALA A 86 26.66 -7.78 -12.23
C ALA A 86 28.01 -7.53 -12.92
N THR A 87 29.09 -7.51 -12.15
CA THR A 87 30.45 -7.47 -12.67
C THR A 87 30.65 -8.68 -13.57
N THR A 88 30.75 -8.42 -14.86
CA THR A 88 31.19 -9.37 -15.88
C THR A 88 32.70 -9.58 -15.73
N ASP A 89 33.10 -10.78 -15.35
CA ASP A 89 34.44 -11.29 -15.60
C ASP A 89 34.38 -12.20 -16.85
N PRO A 90 35.38 -12.17 -17.76
CA PRO A 90 35.24 -12.73 -19.09
C PRO A 90 35.50 -14.25 -19.12
N THR A 91 34.58 -14.96 -19.77
CA THR A 91 34.70 -16.36 -20.19
C THR A 91 35.82 -16.50 -21.26
N PRO A 92 36.74 -17.48 -21.15
CA PRO A 92 37.55 -17.90 -22.27
C PRO A 92 36.83 -18.92 -23.17
N GLU A 93 36.99 -18.71 -24.47
CA GLU A 93 36.46 -19.39 -25.65
C GLU A 93 36.90 -20.87 -25.78
N PRO A 94 36.16 -21.74 -26.51
CA PRO A 94 36.30 -23.20 -26.42
C PRO A 94 37.23 -23.82 -27.48
N THR A 95 38.04 -24.79 -27.06
CA THR A 95 38.88 -25.60 -27.95
C THR A 95 38.31 -27.01 -28.10
N GLN A 96 37.87 -27.37 -29.32
CA GLN A 96 37.64 -28.76 -29.75
C GLN A 96 38.97 -29.53 -29.88
N PRO A 97 38.94 -30.87 -29.85
CA PRO A 97 39.24 -31.56 -31.10
C PRO A 97 38.35 -32.76 -31.43
N ARG A 98 38.61 -33.26 -32.65
CA ARG A 98 37.82 -34.05 -33.58
C ARG A 98 38.26 -35.54 -33.60
N THR A 99 37.27 -36.42 -33.87
CA THR A 99 37.29 -37.79 -34.49
C THR A 99 38.09 -38.94 -33.87
N THR A 100 37.44 -40.12 -33.77
CA THR A 100 37.67 -41.30 -34.63
C THR A 100 36.49 -42.29 -34.54
N ALA A 101 36.25 -43.02 -35.63
CA ALA A 101 35.24 -44.06 -35.78
C ALA A 101 35.88 -45.47 -35.68
N SER A 102 35.12 -46.48 -35.25
CA SER A 102 34.96 -47.80 -35.92
C SER A 102 34.51 -48.93 -34.96
N SER A 103 33.36 -49.54 -35.32
CA SER A 103 33.04 -50.99 -35.40
C SER A 103 33.05 -51.98 -34.21
N GLN A 104 31.94 -52.75 -34.22
CA GLN A 104 31.77 -54.21 -33.95
C GLN A 104 31.25 -54.72 -32.58
N LYS A 105 29.95 -55.06 -32.58
CA LYS A 105 29.32 -56.41 -32.40
C LYS A 105 29.68 -57.26 -31.16
N SER A 106 28.69 -57.46 -30.26
CA SER A 106 28.10 -58.78 -29.88
C SER A 106 27.16 -58.67 -28.66
N THR A 107 26.07 -59.42 -28.71
CA THR A 107 25.14 -59.79 -27.60
C THR A 107 25.42 -61.23 -27.15
N PRO A 108 24.75 -61.81 -26.13
CA PRO A 108 24.09 -61.25 -24.94
C PRO A 108 24.49 -61.99 -23.63
N ALA A 109 24.27 -61.38 -22.45
CA ALA A 109 24.06 -62.15 -21.23
C ALA A 109 23.14 -61.40 -20.26
N SER A 110 21.98 -62.03 -20.03
CA SER A 110 21.04 -61.79 -18.93
C SER A 110 21.75 -61.72 -17.59
N ASN A 111 21.40 -60.73 -16.76
CA ASN A 111 20.92 -60.93 -15.39
C ASN A 111 20.48 -59.59 -14.78
N ASP A 112 19.17 -59.47 -14.60
CA ASP A 112 18.53 -58.57 -13.64
C ASP A 112 18.72 -59.19 -12.23
N PRO A 113 18.93 -58.40 -11.16
CA PRO A 113 17.76 -57.88 -10.46
C PRO A 113 17.91 -56.43 -9.96
N SER A 114 17.05 -55.59 -10.49
CA SER A 114 16.32 -54.50 -9.84
C SER A 114 16.02 -54.79 -8.36
N THR A 115 16.45 -53.89 -7.45
CA THR A 115 15.70 -53.48 -6.22
C THR A 115 16.37 -52.42 -5.30
N GLN A 116 17.37 -51.64 -5.73
CA GLN A 116 17.93 -50.58 -4.86
C GLN A 116 18.08 -49.16 -5.45
N ALA A 117 17.74 -48.93 -6.72
CA ALA A 117 17.93 -47.62 -7.35
C ALA A 117 16.74 -46.64 -7.20
N SER A 118 15.57 -47.08 -6.72
CA SER A 118 14.34 -46.28 -6.73
C SER A 118 14.05 -45.49 -5.45
N ARG A 119 14.81 -45.68 -4.36
CA ARG A 119 14.64 -44.88 -3.12
C ARG A 119 15.54 -43.64 -3.06
N SER A 120 16.68 -43.65 -3.74
CA SER A 120 17.58 -42.48 -3.77
C SER A 120 17.13 -41.40 -4.75
N SER A 121 16.41 -41.76 -5.82
CA SER A 121 15.86 -40.78 -6.78
C SER A 121 14.60 -40.06 -6.28
N SER A 122 13.83 -40.66 -5.37
CA SER A 122 12.65 -40.04 -4.74
C SER A 122 12.99 -39.09 -3.58
N LEU A 123 14.18 -39.22 -2.99
CA LEU A 123 14.66 -38.30 -1.94
C LEU A 123 15.32 -37.05 -2.56
N SER A 124 16.10 -37.21 -3.63
CA SER A 124 16.70 -36.06 -4.35
C SER A 124 15.67 -35.21 -5.10
N SER A 125 14.59 -35.81 -5.63
CA SER A 125 13.51 -35.06 -6.29
C SER A 125 12.61 -34.26 -5.34
N ASN A 126 12.60 -34.59 -4.04
CA ASN A 126 11.87 -33.82 -3.02
C ASN A 126 12.71 -32.68 -2.41
N LEU A 127 14.03 -32.70 -2.55
CA LEU A 127 14.92 -31.61 -2.13
C LEU A 127 15.02 -30.50 -3.18
N ASP A 128 14.88 -30.82 -4.48
CA ASP A 128 14.83 -29.81 -5.56
C ASP A 128 13.46 -29.11 -5.69
N SER A 129 12.40 -29.65 -5.07
CA SER A 129 11.08 -28.98 -5.00
C SER A 129 10.98 -27.93 -3.86
N LEU A 130 12.07 -27.72 -3.11
CA LEU A 130 12.26 -26.54 -2.26
C LEU A 130 12.89 -25.37 -3.04
N ALA A 131 12.94 -25.46 -4.38
CA ALA A 131 13.25 -24.34 -5.24
C ALA A 131 12.41 -23.13 -4.83
N THR A 132 13.12 -22.14 -4.30
CA THR A 132 12.65 -20.93 -3.66
C THR A 132 11.54 -20.29 -4.48
N THR A 133 10.29 -20.52 -4.09
CA THR A 133 9.13 -19.83 -4.67
C THR A 133 9.36 -18.34 -4.42
N ASN A 134 9.67 -17.63 -5.48
CA ASN A 134 9.78 -16.19 -5.46
C ASN A 134 8.71 -15.67 -6.40
N LEU A 135 7.72 -14.98 -5.87
CA LEU A 135 6.66 -14.40 -6.70
C LEU A 135 7.28 -13.56 -7.83
N ALA A 136 6.78 -13.78 -9.04
CA ALA A 136 7.04 -12.89 -10.17
C ALA A 136 6.14 -11.65 -10.06
N PRO A 137 6.63 -10.46 -10.46
CA PRO A 137 5.73 -9.32 -10.61
C PRO A 137 4.63 -9.66 -11.61
N PRO A 138 3.45 -9.07 -11.48
CA PRO A 138 2.35 -9.41 -12.36
C PRO A 138 2.55 -8.86 -13.77
N ALA A 139 1.66 -9.27 -14.68
CA ALA A 139 1.62 -8.68 -16.01
C ALA A 139 1.46 -7.14 -15.94
N THR A 140 1.89 -6.48 -17.02
CA THR A 140 1.71 -5.04 -17.24
C THR A 140 0.28 -4.61 -16.92
N VAL A 141 0.13 -3.55 -16.14
CA VAL A 141 -1.19 -3.02 -15.77
C VAL A 141 -1.83 -2.37 -17.00
N ASP A 142 -3.04 -2.80 -17.33
CA ASP A 142 -3.76 -2.23 -18.46
C ASP A 142 -4.27 -0.82 -18.18
N SER A 143 -3.95 0.09 -19.12
CA SER A 143 -4.43 1.45 -19.16
C SER A 143 -5.69 1.54 -20.04
N PRO A 144 -6.73 2.29 -19.61
CA PRO A 144 -7.96 2.49 -20.37
C PRO A 144 -7.82 3.44 -21.57
N VAL A 145 -6.65 4.07 -21.75
CA VAL A 145 -6.35 4.96 -22.87
C VAL A 145 -6.00 4.17 -24.15
N SER A 146 -6.40 4.68 -25.31
CA SER A 146 -6.13 4.03 -26.60
C SER A 146 -4.64 4.04 -27.00
N LYS A 147 -3.91 5.11 -26.62
CA LYS A 147 -2.47 5.24 -26.88
C LYS A 147 -1.70 5.35 -25.57
N LYS A 148 -1.12 4.23 -25.13
CA LYS A 148 -0.27 4.13 -23.94
C LYS A 148 1.04 4.90 -24.15
N LEU A 149 1.56 5.52 -23.10
CA LEU A 149 2.90 6.10 -23.09
C LEU A 149 3.94 4.98 -22.95
N LYS A 150 5.18 5.23 -23.37
CA LYS A 150 6.27 4.26 -23.23
C LYS A 150 6.46 3.92 -21.74
N GLY A 151 6.41 2.63 -21.40
CA GLY A 151 6.57 2.14 -20.03
C GLY A 151 5.32 2.28 -19.15
N GLU A 152 4.21 2.82 -19.65
CA GLU A 152 2.96 2.92 -18.90
C GLU A 152 2.43 1.54 -18.50
N GLY A 153 2.19 1.34 -17.21
CA GLY A 153 1.74 0.07 -16.63
C GLY A 153 2.83 -1.00 -16.50
N ALA A 154 4.03 -0.79 -17.03
CA ALA A 154 5.14 -1.73 -16.89
C ALA A 154 5.75 -1.64 -15.48
N TRP A 155 5.96 -2.79 -14.85
CA TRP A 155 6.54 -2.88 -13.51
C TRP A 155 8.06 -2.70 -13.55
N VAL A 156 8.57 -1.77 -12.75
CA VAL A 156 10.01 -1.48 -12.62
C VAL A 156 10.47 -1.86 -11.21
N PRO A 157 11.51 -2.70 -11.05
CA PRO A 157 12.05 -3.02 -9.73
C PRO A 157 12.69 -1.78 -9.09
N VAL A 158 12.48 -1.59 -7.79
CA VAL A 158 13.03 -0.46 -7.03
C VAL A 158 13.47 -0.87 -5.63
N GLY A 159 14.24 0.00 -4.99
CA GLY A 159 14.70 -0.19 -3.61
C GLY A 159 15.81 -1.23 -3.48
N SER A 160 16.10 -1.61 -2.24
CA SER A 160 17.07 -2.68 -1.96
C SER A 160 16.54 -4.06 -2.35
N THR A 161 17.44 -4.92 -2.80
CA THR A 161 17.14 -6.35 -3.02
C THR A 161 17.19 -7.13 -1.71
N VAL A 162 16.49 -8.26 -1.68
CA VAL A 162 16.52 -9.25 -0.60
C VAL A 162 17.07 -10.54 -1.21
N ASN A 163 18.23 -11.01 -0.72
CA ASN A 163 18.92 -12.19 -1.28
C ASN A 163 19.13 -12.09 -2.80
N GLY A 164 19.54 -10.90 -3.27
CA GLY A 164 19.77 -10.61 -4.69
C GLY A 164 18.51 -10.44 -5.54
N LYS A 165 17.31 -10.57 -4.96
CA LYS A 165 16.03 -10.47 -5.68
C LYS A 165 15.28 -9.17 -5.30
N PRO A 166 14.68 -8.46 -6.26
CA PRO A 166 13.85 -7.29 -5.96
C PRO A 166 12.55 -7.70 -5.25
N ALA A 167 12.26 -7.03 -4.14
CA ALA A 167 11.03 -7.25 -3.37
C ALA A 167 9.92 -6.24 -3.71
N ILE A 168 10.29 -5.07 -4.23
CA ILE A 168 9.39 -3.96 -4.53
C ILE A 168 9.46 -3.62 -6.01
N TYR A 169 8.29 -3.49 -6.63
CA TYR A 169 8.15 -3.00 -7.99
C TYR A 169 7.15 -1.86 -8.01
N VAL A 170 7.34 -0.88 -8.88
CA VAL A 170 6.44 0.25 -9.03
C VAL A 170 6.05 0.45 -10.49
N THR A 171 4.88 1.02 -10.70
CA THR A 171 4.43 1.42 -12.04
C THR A 171 3.50 2.62 -11.97
N ARG A 172 3.30 3.27 -13.12
CA ARG A 172 2.32 4.35 -13.31
C ARG A 172 1.43 4.04 -14.50
N VAL A 173 0.14 4.27 -14.32
CA VAL A 173 -0.88 4.03 -15.35
C VAL A 173 -1.98 5.10 -15.24
N ARG A 174 -2.55 5.54 -16.36
CA ARG A 174 -3.73 6.41 -16.29
C ARG A 174 -4.92 5.60 -15.82
N ALA A 175 -5.69 6.13 -14.87
CA ALA A 175 -6.80 5.40 -14.24
C ALA A 175 -8.10 5.47 -15.04
N ASP A 176 -8.21 6.44 -15.95
CA ASP A 176 -9.32 6.61 -16.89
C ASP A 176 -8.85 7.28 -18.20
N ASN A 177 -9.71 7.29 -19.21
CA ASN A 177 -9.42 7.86 -20.53
C ASN A 177 -9.89 9.31 -20.72
N ILE A 178 -10.38 9.94 -19.65
CA ILE A 178 -10.91 11.31 -19.63
C ILE A 178 -9.88 12.25 -19.00
N HIS A 179 -9.33 11.91 -17.83
CA HIS A 179 -8.40 12.71 -17.03
C HIS A 179 -6.96 12.24 -17.26
N THR A 180 -6.51 12.36 -18.51
CA THR A 180 -5.26 11.75 -18.96
C THR A 180 -4.00 12.50 -18.51
N SER A 181 -4.12 13.63 -17.82
CA SER A 181 -3.01 14.41 -17.26
C SER A 181 -2.46 13.87 -15.94
N VAL A 182 -3.09 12.84 -15.35
CA VAL A 182 -2.72 12.31 -14.02
C VAL A 182 -2.49 10.80 -14.09
N PHE A 183 -1.48 10.33 -13.37
CA PHE A 183 -1.21 8.90 -13.20
C PHE A 183 -1.74 8.39 -11.85
N ALA A 184 -2.22 7.15 -11.85
CA ALA A 184 -2.22 6.31 -10.67
C ALA A 184 -0.83 5.67 -10.51
N SER A 185 -0.20 5.86 -9.35
CA SER A 185 1.04 5.19 -8.98
C SER A 185 0.74 3.94 -8.15
N LEU A 186 1.26 2.80 -8.59
CA LEU A 186 1.11 1.51 -7.91
C LEU A 186 2.45 0.99 -7.42
N MET A 187 2.41 0.27 -6.32
CA MET A 187 3.51 -0.48 -5.75
C MET A 187 3.09 -1.93 -5.55
N TRP A 188 3.85 -2.86 -6.11
CA TRP A 188 3.71 -4.29 -5.90
C TRP A 188 4.80 -4.78 -4.94
N ILE A 189 4.39 -5.61 -3.98
CA ILE A 189 5.24 -6.09 -2.89
C ILE A 189 5.23 -7.62 -2.90
N ASN A 190 6.43 -8.19 -3.06
CA ASN A 190 6.66 -9.61 -3.00
C ASN A 190 6.64 -10.11 -1.55
N THR A 191 5.60 -10.84 -1.17
CA THR A 191 5.43 -11.36 0.20
C THR A 191 6.28 -12.59 0.53
N ASP A 192 6.95 -13.19 -0.48
CA ASP A 192 7.96 -14.22 -0.25
C ASP A 192 9.27 -13.63 0.25
N LEU A 193 9.53 -12.35 -0.06
CA LEU A 193 10.74 -11.62 0.35
C LEU A 193 10.49 -10.58 1.44
N ALA A 194 9.24 -10.13 1.59
CA ALA A 194 8.85 -9.13 2.57
C ALA A 194 7.83 -9.69 3.56
N LYS A 195 7.90 -9.20 4.80
CA LYS A 195 6.85 -9.39 5.80
C LYS A 195 6.24 -8.06 6.22
N ALA A 196 4.96 -8.07 6.54
CA ALA A 196 4.22 -6.89 6.95
C ALA A 196 4.41 -6.61 8.45
N VAL A 197 4.44 -5.34 8.81
CA VAL A 197 4.49 -4.79 10.15
C VAL A 197 3.47 -3.66 10.21
N PHE A 198 2.65 -3.63 11.25
CA PHE A 198 1.75 -2.52 11.50
C PHE A 198 2.30 -1.67 12.64
N VAL A 199 2.42 -0.37 12.39
CA VAL A 199 2.89 0.59 13.39
C VAL A 199 1.72 1.49 13.77
N PRO A 200 1.14 1.37 14.99
CA PRO A 200 0.11 2.28 15.45
C PRO A 200 0.68 3.68 15.68
N GLY A 201 -0.05 4.71 15.26
CA GLY A 201 0.27 6.09 15.56
C GLY A 201 0.09 6.42 17.03
N TYR A 202 0.57 7.58 17.48
CA TYR A 202 0.38 8.01 18.87
C TYR A 202 -1.02 8.60 19.15
N ILE A 203 -1.83 8.89 18.12
CA ILE A 203 -3.24 9.31 18.26
C ILE A 203 -4.16 8.26 17.64
N GLU A 204 -4.00 8.01 16.34
CA GLU A 204 -4.84 7.07 15.57
C GLU A 204 -4.09 5.75 15.38
N PRO A 205 -4.76 4.60 15.53
CA PRO A 205 -6.20 4.38 15.79
C PRO A 205 -6.58 4.35 17.29
N GLY A 206 -5.70 4.83 18.17
CA GLY A 206 -5.81 4.67 19.62
C GLY A 206 -5.30 3.32 20.13
N GLY A 207 -5.37 3.11 21.44
CA GLY A 207 -4.83 1.91 22.09
C GLY A 207 -3.29 1.92 22.20
N PRO A 208 -2.65 0.74 22.32
CA PRO A 208 -1.20 0.67 22.50
C PRO A 208 -0.42 1.27 21.33
N SER A 209 0.56 2.14 21.63
CA SER A 209 1.46 2.76 20.66
C SER A 209 2.92 2.71 21.14
N PRO A 210 3.58 1.53 21.12
CA PRO A 210 4.88 1.34 21.79
C PRO A 210 6.02 2.17 21.18
N THR A 211 5.90 2.59 19.93
CA THR A 211 6.89 3.39 19.22
C THR A 211 6.36 4.76 18.78
N ASN A 212 5.18 5.16 19.24
CA ASN A 212 4.55 6.43 18.91
C ASN A 212 4.50 6.72 17.40
N GLY A 213 4.12 5.73 16.58
CA GLY A 213 4.05 5.85 15.12
C GLY A 213 5.37 5.68 14.36
N ALA A 214 6.50 5.46 15.04
CA ALA A 214 7.78 5.23 14.37
C ALA A 214 8.03 3.74 14.14
N LEU A 215 8.46 3.35 12.93
CA LEU A 215 9.06 2.02 12.73
C LEU A 215 10.29 1.88 13.63
N SER A 216 10.41 0.77 14.37
CA SER A 216 11.52 0.59 15.32
C SER A 216 12.87 0.63 14.62
N LYS A 217 13.91 1.18 15.27
CA LYS A 217 15.24 1.33 14.67
C LYS A 217 15.83 0.02 14.14
N SER A 218 15.58 -1.09 14.82
CA SER A 218 15.99 -2.43 14.39
C SER A 218 15.32 -2.92 13.09
N LEU A 219 14.17 -2.37 12.73
CA LEU A 219 13.44 -2.69 11.50
C LEU A 219 13.73 -1.69 10.38
N GLN A 220 14.14 -0.46 10.71
CA GLN A 220 14.48 0.57 9.72
C GLN A 220 15.62 0.14 8.79
N SER A 221 16.56 -0.70 9.24
CA SER A 221 17.66 -1.21 8.40
C SER A 221 17.25 -2.28 7.38
N ARG A 222 15.98 -2.70 7.42
CA ARG A 222 15.41 -3.71 6.53
C ARG A 222 14.11 -3.24 5.89
N VAL A 223 13.73 -1.98 6.05
CA VAL A 223 12.47 -1.47 5.52
C VAL A 223 12.55 -1.41 4.00
N LEU A 224 11.56 -1.99 3.33
CA LEU A 224 11.50 -2.04 1.87
C LEU A 224 10.48 -1.03 1.34
N ALA A 225 9.35 -0.92 2.03
CA ALA A 225 8.27 0.00 1.70
C ALA A 225 7.44 0.36 2.94
N ASN A 226 6.81 1.52 2.92
CA ASN A 226 5.73 1.85 3.85
C ASN A 226 4.74 2.85 3.25
N PHE A 227 3.53 2.80 3.79
CA PHE A 227 2.42 3.64 3.35
C PHE A 227 1.41 3.86 4.48
N ASN A 228 0.52 4.82 4.28
CA ASN A 228 -0.44 5.25 5.28
C ASN A 228 -1.41 4.15 5.72
N GLY A 229 -1.91 4.29 6.95
CA GLY A 229 -2.92 3.42 7.53
C GLY A 229 -4.34 3.69 7.03
N ALA A 230 -5.31 3.13 7.74
CA ALA A 230 -6.73 3.25 7.43
C ALA A 230 -7.34 4.54 8.02
N PHE A 231 -8.57 4.87 7.64
CA PHE A 231 -9.28 6.00 8.26
C PHE A 231 -9.41 5.81 9.77
N ARG A 232 -9.65 6.93 10.46
CA ARG A 232 -10.01 7.00 11.87
C ARG A 232 -11.13 6.03 12.20
N LEU A 233 -11.08 5.41 13.37
CA LEU A 233 -12.07 4.39 13.73
C LEU A 233 -13.51 4.92 13.72
N ASP A 234 -13.70 6.21 14.01
CA ASP A 234 -15.00 6.88 13.99
C ASP A 234 -15.56 7.05 12.56
N ASP A 235 -14.68 7.21 11.57
CA ASP A 235 -15.06 7.34 10.16
C ASP A 235 -15.37 5.97 9.52
N THR A 236 -14.73 4.90 9.99
CA THR A 236 -14.90 3.55 9.43
C THR A 236 -16.09 2.80 9.99
N ARG A 237 -16.47 3.10 11.23
CA ARG A 237 -17.35 2.24 12.07
C ARG A 237 -16.88 0.78 12.08
N GLY A 238 -15.57 0.57 11.96
CA GLY A 238 -14.90 -0.73 12.04
C GLY A 238 -14.17 -0.89 13.37
N GLY A 239 -13.59 -2.06 13.56
CA GLY A 239 -12.78 -2.39 14.73
C GLY A 239 -11.27 -2.35 14.51
N TYR A 240 -10.55 -2.49 15.60
CA TYR A 240 -9.11 -2.61 15.62
C TYR A 240 -8.67 -3.51 16.78
N TYR A 241 -7.84 -4.49 16.45
CA TYR A 241 -7.17 -5.39 17.38
C TYR A 241 -5.66 -5.28 17.19
N TYR A 242 -4.94 -5.19 18.31
CA TYR A 242 -3.49 -5.07 18.37
C TYR A 242 -2.93 -5.95 19.48
N LYS A 243 -2.20 -7.01 19.12
CA LYS A 243 -1.37 -7.82 20.03
C LYS A 243 -2.06 -8.19 21.35
N GLY A 244 -3.21 -8.86 21.25
CA GLY A 244 -4.01 -9.26 22.42
C GLY A 244 -4.99 -8.20 22.93
N THR A 245 -4.88 -6.95 22.46
CA THR A 245 -5.75 -5.84 22.89
C THR A 245 -6.80 -5.55 21.82
N THR A 246 -8.08 -5.71 22.16
CA THR A 246 -9.18 -5.19 21.34
C THR A 246 -9.39 -3.72 21.67
N VAL A 247 -8.93 -2.82 20.80
CA VAL A 247 -9.08 -1.37 20.95
C VAL A 247 -10.51 -0.94 20.61
N ARG A 248 -11.07 -1.53 19.54
CA ARG A 248 -12.50 -1.40 19.18
C ARG A 248 -12.99 -2.72 18.62
N PRO A 249 -14.17 -3.23 19.03
CA PRO A 249 -14.67 -4.53 18.58
C PRO A 249 -14.70 -4.66 17.06
N LEU A 250 -14.21 -5.79 16.55
CA LEU A 250 -14.22 -6.10 15.11
C LEU A 250 -15.65 -6.37 14.65
N VAL A 251 -16.03 -5.78 13.53
CA VAL A 251 -17.40 -5.83 12.99
C VAL A 251 -17.43 -6.80 11.81
N SER A 252 -18.40 -7.72 11.82
CA SER A 252 -18.63 -8.64 10.71
C SER A 252 -18.87 -7.90 9.40
N GLY A 253 -18.28 -8.39 8.33
CA GLY A 253 -18.46 -7.86 6.98
C GLY A 253 -17.61 -6.64 6.61
N LYS A 254 -16.86 -6.06 7.54
CA LYS A 254 -15.89 -4.99 7.23
C LYS A 254 -14.68 -5.55 6.50
N ALA A 255 -14.11 -4.76 5.59
CA ALA A 255 -12.82 -5.06 5.02
C ALA A 255 -11.74 -4.93 6.09
N THR A 256 -10.83 -5.89 6.13
CA THR A 256 -9.84 -6.03 7.18
C THR A 256 -8.50 -6.38 6.58
N ALA A 257 -7.47 -5.67 7.02
CA ALA A 257 -6.09 -6.11 6.90
C ALA A 257 -5.74 -6.88 8.18
N VAL A 258 -5.41 -8.16 8.03
CA VAL A 258 -4.94 -9.03 9.10
C VAL A 258 -3.46 -9.27 8.90
N ILE A 259 -2.66 -8.96 9.91
CA ILE A 259 -1.24 -9.35 9.98
C ILE A 259 -1.12 -10.44 11.04
N TYR A 260 -0.49 -11.54 10.68
CA TYR A 260 -0.27 -12.68 11.57
C TYR A 260 1.09 -12.57 12.27
N ASN A 261 1.29 -13.35 13.33
CA ASN A 261 2.52 -13.36 14.14
C ASN A 261 3.81 -13.65 13.32
N ASP A 262 3.68 -14.32 12.18
CA ASP A 262 4.80 -14.60 11.25
C ASP A 262 5.09 -13.43 10.27
N GLY A 263 4.31 -12.36 10.35
CA GLY A 263 4.34 -11.20 9.47
C GLY A 263 3.71 -11.44 8.08
N SER A 264 3.03 -12.57 7.86
CA SER A 264 2.16 -12.71 6.69
C SER A 264 0.95 -11.79 6.82
N ILE A 265 0.39 -11.36 5.68
CA ILE A 265 -0.74 -10.43 5.63
C ILE A 265 -1.86 -10.99 4.74
N LYS A 266 -3.11 -10.78 5.17
CA LYS A 266 -4.31 -11.06 4.38
C LYS A 266 -5.23 -9.86 4.34
N ILE A 267 -5.79 -9.59 3.16
CA ILE A 267 -6.85 -8.59 2.97
C ILE A 267 -8.15 -9.33 2.69
N GLY A 268 -9.19 -9.07 3.48
CA GLY A 268 -10.49 -9.70 3.23
C GLY A 268 -11.63 -9.21 4.10
N ARG A 269 -12.79 -9.79 3.87
CA ARG A 269 -14.01 -9.51 4.62
C ARG A 269 -14.00 -10.28 5.94
N TRP A 270 -14.10 -9.56 7.05
CA TRP A 270 -14.20 -10.16 8.39
C TRP A 270 -15.43 -11.05 8.50
N GLY A 271 -15.28 -12.26 9.05
CA GLY A 271 -16.38 -13.23 9.15
C GLY A 271 -16.52 -14.14 7.92
N ARG A 272 -15.83 -13.86 6.81
CA ARG A 272 -15.91 -14.64 5.56
C ARG A 272 -14.54 -15.11 5.07
N ASP A 273 -13.63 -14.16 4.87
CA ASP A 273 -12.30 -14.45 4.31
C ASP A 273 -11.22 -14.52 5.40
N VAL A 274 -11.40 -13.73 6.46
CA VAL A 274 -10.52 -13.64 7.61
C VAL A 274 -11.35 -13.62 8.90
N ASN A 275 -10.84 -14.27 9.93
CA ASN A 275 -11.50 -14.42 11.23
C ASN A 275 -10.44 -14.32 12.33
N MET A 276 -10.90 -14.14 13.57
CA MET A 276 -9.98 -14.15 14.71
C MET A 276 -9.42 -15.56 14.90
N THR A 277 -8.10 -15.65 15.03
CA THR A 277 -7.37 -16.86 15.42
C THR A 277 -6.28 -16.46 16.41
N LYS A 278 -5.66 -17.46 17.07
CA LYS A 278 -4.50 -17.22 17.94
C LYS A 278 -3.28 -16.65 17.22
N ASP A 279 -3.24 -16.78 15.89
CA ASP A 279 -2.11 -16.36 15.07
C ASP A 279 -2.26 -14.90 14.59
N VAL A 280 -3.42 -14.29 14.79
CA VAL A 280 -3.67 -12.88 14.45
C VAL A 280 -2.92 -11.98 15.42
N GLU A 281 -1.96 -11.20 14.89
CA GLU A 281 -1.24 -10.16 15.62
C GLU A 281 -2.02 -8.84 15.54
N ILE A 282 -2.52 -8.52 14.34
CA ILE A 282 -3.21 -7.27 14.01
C ILE A 282 -4.46 -7.59 13.21
N ALA A 283 -5.57 -6.95 13.54
CA ALA A 283 -6.72 -6.83 12.65
C ALA A 283 -7.14 -5.37 12.58
N ARG A 284 -6.87 -4.71 11.45
CA ARG A 284 -7.25 -3.31 11.22
C ARG A 284 -8.38 -3.26 10.19
N GLN A 285 -9.57 -2.90 10.64
CA GLN A 285 -10.71 -2.76 9.76
C GLN A 285 -10.78 -1.36 9.15
N ASN A 286 -11.38 -1.30 7.98
CA ASN A 286 -11.83 -0.06 7.38
C ASN A 286 -13.29 -0.24 6.90
N LEU A 287 -13.71 0.45 5.84
CA LEU A 287 -15.04 0.34 5.23
C LEU A 287 -15.30 -1.05 4.60
N ALA A 288 -16.26 -1.17 3.70
CA ALA A 288 -16.46 -2.41 2.95
C ALA A 288 -15.34 -2.63 1.90
N LEU A 289 -15.22 -3.86 1.39
CA LEU A 289 -14.27 -4.17 0.30
C LEU A 289 -14.65 -3.41 -0.96
N ILE A 290 -13.67 -2.74 -1.57
CA ILE A 290 -13.85 -2.06 -2.86
C ILE A 290 -13.56 -2.97 -4.05
N ILE A 291 -12.84 -4.06 -3.82
CA ILE A 291 -12.65 -5.16 -4.77
C ILE A 291 -12.96 -6.44 -4.02
N ASP A 292 -13.79 -7.29 -4.61
CA ASP A 292 -14.14 -8.59 -4.03
C ASP A 292 -14.28 -9.62 -5.15
N GLY A 293 -13.51 -10.71 -5.08
CA GLY A 293 -13.42 -11.72 -6.14
C GLY A 293 -12.69 -11.25 -7.40
N GLY A 294 -11.93 -10.15 -7.34
CA GLY A 294 -11.31 -9.54 -8.52
C GLY A 294 -12.25 -8.69 -9.37
N SER A 295 -13.39 -8.30 -8.80
CA SER A 295 -14.32 -7.35 -9.43
C SER A 295 -14.44 -6.11 -8.57
N SER A 296 -14.42 -4.94 -9.22
CA SER A 296 -14.71 -3.67 -8.57
C SER A 296 -16.13 -3.68 -8.00
N ARG A 297 -16.26 -3.22 -6.76
CA ARG A 297 -17.55 -3.02 -6.06
C ARG A 297 -17.95 -1.56 -6.01
N VAL A 298 -17.15 -0.70 -6.64
CA VAL A 298 -17.42 0.72 -6.79
C VAL A 298 -18.17 0.93 -8.11
N GLN A 299 -19.39 1.46 -8.03
CA GLN A 299 -20.21 1.83 -9.18
C GLN A 299 -20.16 3.34 -9.40
N SER A 300 -20.25 3.79 -10.66
CA SER A 300 -20.38 5.22 -10.98
C SER A 300 -21.69 5.79 -10.43
N GLY A 301 -21.67 7.03 -9.96
CA GLY A 301 -22.84 7.72 -9.38
C GLY A 301 -23.38 7.15 -8.05
N ASN A 302 -22.96 5.95 -7.64
CA ASN A 302 -23.39 5.34 -6.40
C ASN A 302 -22.34 5.62 -5.32
N SER A 303 -22.74 6.32 -4.26
CA SER A 303 -21.94 6.45 -3.05
C SER A 303 -21.85 5.07 -2.40
N PHE A 304 -20.91 4.23 -2.87
CA PHE A 304 -20.33 3.24 -1.99
C PHE A 304 -20.03 3.98 -0.68
N GLN A 305 -20.42 3.43 0.47
CA GLN A 305 -20.44 4.14 1.75
C GLN A 305 -18.99 4.47 2.18
N TRP A 306 -18.40 5.51 1.56
CA TRP A 306 -17.01 5.93 1.62
C TRP A 306 -16.74 6.84 2.82
N GLY A 307 -17.30 6.48 3.98
CA GLY A 307 -17.31 7.39 5.13
C GLY A 307 -18.09 8.68 4.82
N ALA A 308 -18.00 9.67 5.69
CA ALA A 308 -18.82 10.89 5.60
C ALA A 308 -18.51 11.80 4.39
N THR A 309 -17.49 11.49 3.58
CA THR A 309 -16.73 12.54 2.88
C THR A 309 -16.68 12.51 1.35
N THR A 310 -17.22 11.53 0.64
CA THR A 310 -17.20 11.64 -0.83
C THR A 310 -18.46 11.05 -1.45
N HIS A 311 -19.32 11.93 -1.97
CA HIS A 311 -20.29 11.56 -2.99
C HIS A 311 -19.50 11.15 -4.26
N GLY A 312 -19.93 10.07 -4.91
CA GLY A 312 -19.20 9.48 -6.05
C GLY A 312 -18.90 10.50 -7.15
N GLU A 313 -17.77 10.31 -7.82
CA GLU A 313 -17.17 11.16 -8.90
C GLU A 313 -16.21 12.28 -8.47
N THR A 314 -16.06 12.59 -7.18
CA THR A 314 -15.00 13.54 -6.76
C THR A 314 -13.60 12.94 -6.85
N PHE A 315 -12.77 13.58 -7.68
CA PHE A 315 -11.35 13.28 -7.84
C PHE A 315 -10.57 13.87 -6.67
N ALA A 316 -9.89 13.01 -5.91
CA ALA A 316 -9.14 13.40 -4.74
C ALA A 316 -7.82 12.63 -4.70
N TRP A 317 -6.99 12.97 -3.71
CA TRP A 317 -5.96 12.04 -3.27
C TRP A 317 -6.64 10.83 -2.65
N ARG A 318 -6.39 9.64 -3.20
CA ARG A 318 -6.93 8.38 -2.68
C ARG A 318 -5.83 7.33 -2.60
N SER A 319 -5.96 6.42 -1.64
CA SER A 319 -5.13 5.23 -1.57
C SER A 319 -5.92 3.98 -1.14
N ALA A 320 -5.34 2.83 -1.46
CA ALA A 320 -5.90 1.53 -1.12
C ALA A 320 -4.79 0.47 -1.05
N ILE A 321 -5.05 -0.58 -0.26
CA ILE A 321 -4.24 -1.79 -0.20
C ILE A 321 -5.09 -2.97 -0.69
N GLY A 322 -4.49 -3.79 -1.55
CA GLY A 322 -5.13 -4.98 -2.09
C GLY A 322 -4.19 -6.16 -2.14
N GLN A 323 -4.79 -7.35 -2.20
CA GLN A 323 -4.08 -8.61 -2.29
C GLN A 323 -4.47 -9.35 -3.56
N ARG A 324 -3.46 -9.89 -4.24
CA ARG A 324 -3.59 -10.76 -5.41
C ARG A 324 -3.82 -12.21 -5.01
N ALA A 325 -4.16 -13.06 -5.98
CA ALA A 325 -4.39 -14.50 -5.74
C ALA A 325 -3.13 -15.22 -5.24
N ASP A 326 -1.95 -14.81 -5.71
CA ASP A 326 -0.63 -15.32 -5.32
C ASP A 326 -0.18 -14.84 -3.92
N GLY A 327 -0.97 -14.01 -3.24
CA GLY A 327 -0.67 -13.49 -1.90
C GLY A 327 0.10 -12.17 -1.89
N SER A 328 0.69 -11.75 -3.02
CA SER A 328 1.37 -10.46 -3.13
C SER A 328 0.44 -9.29 -2.88
N ILE A 329 1.02 -8.19 -2.39
CA ILE A 329 0.30 -6.97 -2.03
C ILE A 329 0.50 -5.92 -3.10
N ILE A 330 -0.58 -5.19 -3.40
CA ILE A 330 -0.55 -3.98 -4.20
C ILE A 330 -1.07 -2.81 -3.36
N TYR A 331 -0.26 -1.77 -3.30
CA TYR A 331 -0.68 -0.44 -2.84
C TYR A 331 -0.88 0.48 -4.05
N ILE A 332 -1.87 1.35 -3.99
CA ILE A 332 -2.09 2.45 -4.93
C ILE A 332 -2.24 3.74 -4.14
N GLY A 333 -1.64 4.84 -4.61
CA GLY A 333 -1.78 6.15 -3.97
C GLY A 333 -1.31 7.29 -4.86
N SER A 334 -2.23 8.17 -5.26
CA SER A 334 -1.95 9.31 -6.16
C SER A 334 -3.01 10.42 -6.01
N PRO A 335 -2.70 11.65 -6.47
CA PRO A 335 -3.70 12.70 -6.64
C PRO A 335 -4.68 12.33 -7.76
N GLY A 336 -5.82 13.02 -7.79
CA GLY A 336 -6.70 13.00 -8.95
C GLY A 336 -7.23 11.61 -9.30
N LEU A 337 -7.59 10.82 -8.28
CA LEU A 337 -8.24 9.53 -8.48
C LEU A 337 -9.72 9.60 -8.09
N SER A 338 -10.58 9.12 -8.98
CA SER A 338 -11.93 8.71 -8.61
C SER A 338 -11.87 7.34 -7.90
N ALA A 339 -12.87 7.07 -7.06
CA ALA A 339 -12.97 5.77 -6.37
C ALA A 339 -13.06 4.59 -7.37
N GLN A 340 -13.81 4.78 -8.46
CA GLN A 340 -13.98 3.76 -9.49
C GLN A 340 -12.70 3.56 -10.31
N GLY A 341 -12.05 4.65 -10.73
CA GLY A 341 -10.77 4.59 -11.45
C GLY A 341 -9.70 3.87 -10.64
N MET A 342 -9.58 4.17 -9.34
CA MET A 342 -8.67 3.47 -8.43
C MET A 342 -8.98 1.97 -8.33
N ALA A 343 -10.24 1.59 -8.08
CA ALA A 343 -10.62 0.19 -7.94
C ALA A 343 -10.42 -0.60 -9.26
N ASN A 344 -10.81 -0.03 -10.40
CA ASN A 344 -10.63 -0.65 -11.71
C ASN A 344 -9.14 -0.81 -12.05
N THR A 345 -8.32 0.17 -11.72
CA THR A 345 -6.86 0.12 -11.92
C THR A 345 -6.23 -1.03 -11.12
N MET A 346 -6.64 -1.21 -9.86
CA MET A 346 -6.20 -2.34 -9.04
C MET A 346 -6.70 -3.70 -9.56
N VAL A 347 -7.93 -3.77 -10.10
CA VAL A 347 -8.43 -4.99 -10.76
C VAL A 347 -7.58 -5.33 -11.99
N ASN A 348 -7.22 -4.34 -12.82
CA ASN A 348 -6.32 -4.53 -13.97
C ASN A 348 -4.91 -4.97 -13.52
N ALA A 349 -4.50 -4.57 -12.33
CA ALA A 349 -3.28 -5.07 -11.68
C ALA A 349 -3.48 -6.43 -10.99
N GLY A 350 -4.59 -7.12 -11.23
CA GLY A 350 -4.93 -8.49 -10.79
C GLY A 350 -5.28 -8.65 -9.32
N VAL A 351 -5.60 -7.56 -8.61
CA VAL A 351 -6.03 -7.61 -7.21
C VAL A 351 -7.37 -8.35 -7.08
N LYS A 352 -7.47 -9.24 -6.08
CA LYS A 352 -8.69 -10.03 -5.80
C LYS A 352 -9.53 -9.45 -4.67
N ARG A 353 -8.89 -8.86 -3.67
CA ARG A 353 -9.54 -8.20 -2.54
C ARG A 353 -8.81 -6.91 -2.23
N ALA A 354 -9.56 -5.82 -2.03
CA ALA A 354 -8.96 -4.55 -1.65
C ALA A 354 -9.82 -3.80 -0.65
N MET A 355 -9.13 -3.13 0.25
CA MET A 355 -9.70 -2.17 1.16
C MET A 355 -9.06 -0.82 0.96
N VAL A 356 -9.83 0.20 1.28
CA VAL A 356 -9.42 1.58 1.14
C VAL A 356 -8.52 1.96 2.29
N LEU A 357 -7.68 2.96 2.09
CA LEU A 357 -6.85 3.55 3.12
C LEU A 357 -7.20 5.02 3.27
N ASP A 358 -6.52 5.69 4.20
CA ASP A 358 -6.72 7.11 4.41
C ASP A 358 -6.50 7.94 3.14
N MET A 359 -7.27 9.02 2.98
CA MET A 359 -7.37 9.79 1.75
C MET A 359 -7.00 11.25 1.98
N ASN A 360 -7.11 12.12 0.96
CA ASN A 360 -6.69 13.52 0.99
C ASN A 360 -5.16 13.71 0.92
N ASN A 361 -4.74 14.89 0.49
CA ASN A 361 -3.38 15.23 0.05
C ASN A 361 -2.30 15.08 1.13
N TRP A 362 -2.71 15.10 2.39
CA TRP A 362 -1.83 14.98 3.54
C TRP A 362 -1.62 13.51 3.94
N TRP A 363 -2.70 12.73 4.02
CA TRP A 363 -2.67 11.37 4.55
C TRP A 363 -2.20 10.32 3.55
N VAL A 364 -2.45 10.52 2.24
CA VAL A 364 -1.93 9.59 1.23
C VAL A 364 -0.40 9.62 1.22
N ALA A 365 0.21 8.48 1.49
CA ALA A 365 1.64 8.35 1.60
C ALA A 365 2.07 6.96 1.12
N GLY A 366 3.04 6.90 0.21
CA GLY A 366 3.64 5.65 -0.25
C GLY A 366 5.11 5.85 -0.56
N PHE A 367 5.96 5.06 0.08
CA PHE A 367 7.41 5.19 0.03
C PHE A 367 8.07 3.83 -0.16
N TYR A 368 9.18 3.81 -0.88
CA TYR A 368 10.05 2.65 -1.03
C TYR A 368 11.49 3.05 -0.68
N PHE A 369 12.29 2.06 -0.28
CA PHE A 369 13.57 2.31 0.37
C PHE A 369 14.69 1.52 -0.28
N ARG A 370 15.82 2.20 -0.46
CA ARG A 370 17.15 1.58 -0.58
C ARG A 370 17.90 1.77 0.73
N HIS A 371 18.99 1.07 0.92
CA HIS A 371 19.83 1.22 2.11
C HIS A 371 21.23 1.68 1.72
N ALA A 372 21.81 2.58 2.51
CA ALA A 372 23.23 2.86 2.45
C ALA A 372 24.05 1.67 2.96
N SER A 373 25.36 1.68 2.74
CA SER A 373 26.26 0.61 3.20
C SER A 373 26.26 0.41 4.72
N ASN A 374 25.93 1.45 5.49
CA ASN A 374 25.77 1.39 6.94
C ASN A 374 24.37 0.89 7.39
N GLY A 375 23.50 0.51 6.46
CA GLY A 375 22.14 0.05 6.72
C GLY A 375 21.11 1.17 6.89
N ASP A 376 21.48 2.44 6.75
CA ASP A 376 20.51 3.53 6.89
C ASP A 376 19.52 3.56 5.71
N PRO A 377 18.21 3.70 5.98
CA PRO A 377 17.21 3.75 4.93
C PRO A 377 17.25 5.09 4.18
N ILE A 378 17.29 5.02 2.86
CA ILE A 378 17.15 6.14 1.95
C ILE A 378 15.81 5.99 1.22
N CYS A 379 14.91 6.92 1.50
CA CYS A 379 13.52 6.86 1.04
C CYS A 379 13.30 7.56 -0.31
N ALA A 380 12.34 7.06 -1.07
CA ALA A 380 11.81 7.69 -2.27
C ALA A 380 10.28 7.69 -2.25
N LYS A 381 9.68 8.72 -2.86
CA LYS A 381 8.22 8.87 -2.98
C LYS A 381 7.69 8.05 -4.15
N LEU A 382 6.62 7.28 -3.93
CA LEU A 382 5.92 6.57 -4.99
C LEU A 382 5.33 7.55 -6.01
N ASP A 383 4.67 8.59 -5.51
CA ASP A 383 4.18 9.72 -6.31
C ASP A 383 4.95 10.99 -5.89
N PRO A 384 5.58 11.72 -6.83
CA PRO A 384 6.41 12.88 -6.50
C PRO A 384 5.62 14.00 -5.81
N ASN A 385 4.30 14.04 -6.00
CA ASN A 385 3.45 15.09 -5.44
C ASN A 385 2.99 14.82 -4.00
N ILE A 386 3.36 13.66 -3.41
CA ILE A 386 3.07 13.38 -1.99
C ILE A 386 3.66 14.52 -1.16
N GLN A 387 2.86 15.16 -0.31
CA GLN A 387 3.23 16.43 0.32
C GLN A 387 4.35 16.24 1.36
N GLU A 388 4.14 15.42 2.39
CA GLU A 388 5.16 15.31 3.45
C GLU A 388 6.41 14.54 3.01
N GLY A 389 7.45 14.64 3.84
CA GLY A 389 8.71 13.92 3.66
C GLY A 389 8.54 12.40 3.72
N CYS A 390 9.39 11.69 2.97
CA CYS A 390 9.35 10.23 2.88
C CYS A 390 9.91 9.49 4.11
N SER A 391 10.37 10.22 5.14
CA SER A 391 10.82 9.65 6.42
C SER A 391 9.75 9.69 7.51
N ARG A 392 8.50 10.09 7.20
CA ARG A 392 7.47 10.32 8.23
C ARG A 392 7.20 9.11 9.13
N PHE A 393 7.16 7.90 8.56
CA PHE A 393 6.93 6.65 9.31
C PHE A 393 8.20 6.09 9.96
N LEU A 394 9.36 6.72 9.76
CA LEU A 394 10.62 6.38 10.45
C LEU A 394 10.81 7.18 11.75
N LYS A 395 9.88 8.08 12.04
CA LYS A 395 9.89 9.02 13.16
C LYS A 395 8.53 8.98 13.84
N ARG A 396 8.43 9.66 14.99
CA ARG A 396 7.16 9.80 15.71
C ARG A 396 6.08 10.32 14.76
N TYR A 397 4.94 9.63 14.69
CA TYR A 397 3.85 9.98 13.78
C TYR A 397 2.48 9.69 14.40
N LYS A 398 1.50 10.54 14.11
CA LYS A 398 0.24 10.53 14.84
C LYS A 398 -0.74 9.45 14.38
N ARG A 399 -0.61 9.00 13.13
CA ARG A 399 -1.46 7.97 12.52
C ARG A 399 -0.71 6.67 12.29
N ASP A 400 -1.47 5.60 12.08
CA ASP A 400 -0.95 4.27 11.79
C ASP A 400 -0.34 4.17 10.39
N SER A 401 0.57 3.21 10.22
CA SER A 401 1.17 2.83 8.93
C SER A 401 1.26 1.32 8.75
N PHE A 402 1.26 0.93 7.48
CA PHE A 402 1.68 -0.40 7.06
C PHE A 402 3.11 -0.32 6.53
N ASP A 403 3.98 -1.14 7.10
CA ASP A 403 5.39 -1.23 6.78
C ASP A 403 5.71 -2.64 6.27
N PHE A 404 6.59 -2.73 5.30
CA PHE A 404 7.08 -4.00 4.75
C PHE A 404 8.58 -4.04 4.92
N VAL A 405 9.06 -5.06 5.63
CA VAL A 405 10.49 -5.26 5.91
C VAL A 405 10.97 -6.55 5.29
N ALA A 406 12.24 -6.61 4.91
CA ALA A 406 12.85 -7.82 4.37
C ALA A 406 12.71 -8.98 5.35
N ARG A 407 12.35 -10.17 4.85
CA ARG A 407 12.44 -11.41 5.62
C ARG A 407 13.92 -11.68 5.97
N PRO A 408 14.19 -12.22 7.17
CA PRO A 408 15.55 -12.57 7.58
C PRO A 408 16.23 -13.54 6.62
#